data_AF-A0A3C1ETU9-F1
#
_entry.id   AF-A0A3C1ETU9-F1
#
_cell.length_a   1.000
_cell.length_b   1.000
_cell.length_c   1.000
_cell.angle_alpha   90.00
_cell.angle_beta   90.00
_cell.angle_gamma   90.00
#
_symmetry.space_group_name_H-M   'P 1'
#
loop_
_entity.id
_entity.type
_entity.pdbx_description
1 polymer ?
#
loop_
_entity_poly.entity_id
_entity_poly.type
_entity_poly.pdbx_seq_one_letter_code
_entity_poly.pdbx_strand_id
1 'polypeptide(L)'
;MKKSSWFLCAAATLTAVGLLVSTAAAQSSEPAAQPPEPAAQSSEKPREACKADIERLCPEGKPGQMCLKEHEAELSPDCKTDRAEAKLLMEKARQAKATRAACKKDIQKFCKDAAAKGGVGKCILEHEAELSPACKAALKKSSAMLAPKPEPGN
;
A
#
# COMPACT_ATOMS: atom_id res chain seq x y z
N MET A 1 -8.99 -32.38 15.19
CA MET A 1 -8.56 -33.78 15.47
C MET A 1 -8.99 -34.68 14.32
N LYS A 2 -8.06 -35.10 13.45
CA LYS A 2 -8.12 -36.16 12.40
C LYS A 2 -6.74 -36.13 11.72
N LYS A 3 -5.70 -36.81 12.26
CA LYS A 3 -5.33 -38.23 12.06
C LYS A 3 -5.18 -38.55 10.56
N SER A 4 -3.98 -38.38 10.01
CA SER A 4 -2.94 -39.43 9.85
C SER A 4 -3.09 -40.21 8.54
N SER A 5 -2.15 -40.00 7.62
CA SER A 5 -1.81 -40.98 6.58
C SER A 5 -0.34 -40.84 6.18
N TRP A 6 0.54 -41.14 7.14
CA TRP A 6 1.86 -41.70 6.89
C TRP A 6 1.67 -43.20 6.73
N PHE A 7 2.09 -43.79 5.60
CA PHE A 7 2.68 -45.13 5.43
C PHE A 7 3.00 -45.25 3.93
N LEU A 8 4.27 -45.10 3.54
CA LEU A 8 5.23 -46.19 3.28
C LEU A 8 4.83 -47.09 2.10
N CYS A 9 5.60 -46.99 1.01
CA CYS A 9 6.05 -48.18 0.27
C CYS A 9 7.52 -48.02 -0.07
N ALA A 10 8.26 -49.07 0.21
CA ALA A 10 9.71 -49.15 0.24
C ALA A 10 10.30 -49.59 -1.12
N ALA A 11 11.51 -49.07 -1.36
CA ALA A 11 12.73 -49.61 -1.96
C ALA A 11 12.75 -50.78 -2.99
N ALA A 12 13.78 -50.65 -3.85
CA ALA A 12 14.47 -51.60 -4.73
C ALA A 12 13.82 -51.79 -6.12
N THR A 13 14.51 -51.51 -7.24
CA THR A 13 15.70 -52.25 -7.70
C THR A 13 16.72 -51.41 -8.49
N LEU A 14 18.01 -51.67 -8.21
CA LEU A 14 19.19 -51.28 -9.00
C LEU A 14 19.29 -52.11 -10.29
N THR A 15 19.38 -51.45 -11.45
CA THR A 15 20.13 -51.94 -12.63
C THR A 15 20.77 -50.76 -13.34
N ALA A 16 22.10 -50.76 -13.40
CA ALA A 16 22.92 -49.78 -14.12
C ALA A 16 23.26 -50.32 -15.51
N VAL A 17 22.87 -49.63 -16.58
CA VAL A 17 23.60 -49.56 -17.87
C VAL A 17 23.28 -48.20 -18.48
N GLY A 18 24.30 -47.36 -18.64
CA GLY A 18 24.17 -46.05 -19.27
C GLY A 18 24.09 -46.14 -20.79
N LEU A 19 23.32 -45.24 -21.40
CA LEU A 19 23.47 -44.75 -22.77
C LEU A 19 22.74 -43.40 -22.91
N LEU A 20 23.56 -42.36 -23.03
CA LEU A 20 23.37 -41.04 -23.67
C LEU A 20 22.00 -40.71 -24.29
N VAL A 21 21.33 -39.68 -23.75
CA VAL A 21 20.90 -38.50 -24.54
C VAL A 21 20.69 -37.30 -23.63
N SER A 22 21.46 -36.24 -23.85
CA SER A 22 21.25 -34.93 -23.23
C SER A 22 20.04 -34.27 -23.89
N THR A 23 18.85 -34.45 -23.33
CA THR A 23 17.75 -33.52 -23.60
C THR A 23 17.89 -32.34 -22.65
N ALA A 24 18.48 -31.26 -23.15
CA ALA A 24 18.35 -29.94 -22.56
C ALA A 24 16.87 -29.55 -22.56
N ALA A 25 16.17 -29.87 -21.47
CA ALA A 25 14.91 -29.21 -21.16
C ALA A 25 15.26 -27.78 -20.76
N ALA A 26 15.04 -26.85 -21.69
CA ALA A 26 14.91 -25.44 -21.41
C ALA A 26 13.97 -25.30 -20.21
N GLN A 27 14.53 -24.96 -19.04
CA GLN A 27 13.74 -24.48 -17.92
C GLN A 27 13.24 -23.10 -18.33
N SER A 28 12.07 -23.10 -18.97
CA SER A 28 11.19 -21.96 -19.09
C SER A 28 11.02 -21.41 -17.68
N SER A 29 11.80 -20.39 -17.34
CA SER A 29 11.55 -19.56 -16.18
C SER A 29 10.38 -18.69 -16.56
N GLU A 30 9.19 -19.29 -16.47
CA GLU A 30 7.93 -18.59 -16.54
C GLU A 30 8.01 -17.49 -15.47
N PRO A 31 8.00 -16.20 -15.84
CA PRO A 31 7.86 -15.16 -14.83
C PRO A 31 6.55 -15.45 -14.13
N ALA A 32 6.64 -15.65 -12.82
CA ALA A 32 5.49 -15.77 -11.94
C ALA A 32 4.56 -14.60 -12.26
N ALA A 33 3.50 -14.90 -13.02
CA ALA A 33 2.40 -14.01 -13.23
C ALA A 33 1.87 -13.71 -11.83
N GLN A 34 2.19 -12.51 -11.35
CA GLN A 34 1.63 -12.00 -10.12
C GLN A 34 0.11 -12.12 -10.27
N PRO A 35 -0.62 -12.70 -9.30
CA PRO A 35 -2.07 -12.51 -9.27
C PRO A 35 -2.30 -11.01 -9.37
N PRO A 36 -3.32 -10.53 -10.11
CA PRO A 36 -3.61 -9.11 -10.14
C PRO A 36 -3.71 -8.67 -8.68
N GLU A 37 -2.74 -7.86 -8.24
CA GLU A 37 -2.93 -7.04 -7.05
C GLU A 37 -4.31 -6.41 -7.25
N PRO A 38 -5.21 -6.42 -6.25
CA PRO A 38 -6.43 -5.67 -6.39
C PRO A 38 -5.98 -4.25 -6.68
N ALA A 39 -6.09 -3.86 -7.95
CA ALA A 39 -5.79 -2.54 -8.44
C ALA A 39 -6.48 -1.65 -7.42
N ALA A 40 -5.69 -0.84 -6.73
CA ALA A 40 -6.19 0.12 -5.78
C ALA A 40 -7.43 0.72 -6.43
N GLN A 41 -8.60 0.37 -5.90
CA GLN A 41 -9.87 0.72 -6.51
C GLN A 41 -9.93 2.23 -6.45
N SER A 42 -9.44 2.87 -7.50
CA SER A 42 -9.56 4.30 -7.71
C SER A 42 -11.01 4.45 -8.11
N SER A 43 -11.81 4.62 -7.07
CA SER A 43 -13.22 4.94 -7.05
C SER A 43 -13.73 5.47 -8.39
N GLU A 44 -14.33 4.59 -9.18
CA GLU A 44 -15.26 5.00 -10.24
C GLU A 44 -16.48 5.71 -9.64
N LYS A 45 -16.72 5.53 -8.32
CA LYS A 45 -17.76 6.28 -7.61
C LYS A 45 -17.30 7.70 -7.29
N PRO A 46 -18.03 8.73 -7.76
CA PRO A 46 -17.82 10.09 -7.31
C PRO A 46 -18.05 10.22 -5.81
N ARG A 47 -17.36 11.17 -5.19
CA ARG A 47 -17.60 11.54 -3.79
C ARG A 47 -19.02 12.07 -3.66
N GLU A 48 -19.77 11.57 -2.68
CA GLU A 48 -21.20 11.90 -2.51
C GLU A 48 -21.43 13.43 -2.45
N ALA A 49 -20.59 14.14 -1.70
CA ALA A 49 -20.62 15.61 -1.59
C ALA A 49 -20.46 16.35 -2.94
N CYS A 50 -19.91 15.68 -3.96
CA CYS A 50 -19.65 16.25 -5.28
C CYS A 50 -20.63 15.77 -6.36
N LYS A 51 -21.60 14.91 -6.02
CA LYS A 51 -22.49 14.30 -7.03
C LYS A 51 -23.29 15.36 -7.81
N ALA A 52 -23.93 16.28 -7.11
CA ALA A 52 -24.72 17.35 -7.73
C ALA A 52 -23.85 18.30 -8.59
N ASP A 53 -22.61 18.55 -8.15
CA ASP A 53 -21.65 19.35 -8.93
C ASP A 53 -21.23 18.63 -10.21
N ILE A 54 -21.05 17.31 -10.17
CA ILE A 54 -20.74 16.52 -11.37
C ILE A 54 -21.91 16.54 -12.36
N GLU A 55 -23.14 16.37 -11.88
CA GLU A 55 -24.33 16.39 -12.75
C GLU A 55 -24.53 17.77 -13.40
N ARG A 56 -24.21 18.85 -12.68
CA ARG A 56 -24.36 20.23 -13.17
C ARG A 56 -23.21 20.72 -14.04
N LEU A 57 -21.97 20.39 -13.68
CA LEU A 57 -20.76 20.95 -14.28
C LEU A 57 -20.09 20.00 -15.27
N CYS A 58 -20.34 18.69 -15.18
CA CYS A 58 -19.64 17.65 -15.93
C CYS A 58 -20.57 16.71 -16.74
N PRO A 59 -21.46 17.24 -17.61
CA PRO A 59 -22.42 16.42 -18.36
C PRO A 59 -21.79 15.52 -19.44
N GLU A 60 -20.59 15.83 -19.94
CA GLU A 60 -19.96 15.18 -21.10
C GLU A 60 -18.99 14.03 -20.77
N GLY A 61 -19.12 13.41 -19.60
CA GLY A 61 -18.54 12.07 -19.37
C GLY A 61 -17.02 11.97 -19.22
N LYS A 62 -16.31 13.08 -18.96
CA LYS A 62 -14.95 12.99 -18.38
C LYS A 62 -15.04 12.34 -17.00
N PRO A 63 -14.03 11.57 -16.56
CA PRO A 63 -14.00 11.03 -15.20
C PRO A 63 -14.21 12.17 -14.19
N GLY A 64 -15.24 12.06 -13.35
CA GLY A 64 -15.80 13.20 -12.60
C GLY A 64 -14.76 14.02 -11.82
N GLN A 65 -13.75 13.36 -11.25
CA GLN A 65 -12.66 14.05 -10.55
C GLN A 65 -11.79 14.97 -11.42
N MET A 66 -11.57 14.62 -12.69
CA MET A 66 -10.79 15.43 -13.62
C MET A 66 -11.59 16.66 -14.07
N CYS A 67 -12.86 16.47 -14.39
CA CYS A 67 -13.73 17.59 -14.75
C CYS A 67 -13.96 18.55 -13.58
N LEU A 68 -14.25 18.05 -12.37
CA LEU A 68 -14.43 18.90 -11.19
C LEU A 68 -13.21 19.77 -10.85
N LYS A 69 -12.02 19.37 -11.30
CA LYS A 69 -10.80 20.17 -11.14
C LYS A 69 -10.79 21.38 -12.07
N GLU A 70 -11.35 21.26 -13.28
CA GLU A 70 -11.52 22.36 -14.23
C GLU A 70 -12.56 23.37 -13.71
N HIS A 71 -13.55 22.91 -12.95
CA HIS A 71 -14.63 23.73 -12.37
C HIS A 71 -14.47 24.02 -10.86
N GLU A 72 -13.25 24.00 -10.32
CA GLU A 72 -13.00 24.07 -8.87
C GLU A 72 -13.61 25.30 -8.19
N ALA A 73 -13.65 26.44 -8.88
CA ALA A 73 -14.24 27.67 -8.37
C ALA A 73 -15.77 27.59 -8.25
N GLU A 74 -16.42 26.82 -9.12
CA GLU A 74 -17.89 26.70 -9.25
C GLU A 74 -18.48 25.57 -8.41
N LEU A 75 -17.64 24.79 -7.73
CA LEU A 75 -18.06 23.72 -6.84
C LEU A 75 -18.80 24.25 -5.62
N SER A 76 -19.76 23.45 -5.13
CA SER A 76 -20.40 23.67 -3.84
C SER A 76 -19.38 23.69 -2.68
N PRO A 77 -19.69 24.37 -1.57
CA PRO A 77 -18.85 24.37 -0.37
C PRO A 77 -18.56 22.96 0.17
N ASP A 78 -19.55 22.07 0.11
CA ASP A 78 -19.43 20.69 0.58
C ASP A 78 -18.47 19.89 -0.31
N CYS A 79 -18.59 19.98 -1.63
CA CYS A 79 -17.66 19.32 -2.54
C CYS A 79 -16.23 19.87 -2.39
N LYS A 80 -16.06 21.18 -2.20
CA LYS A 80 -14.74 21.80 -1.95
C LYS A 80 -14.11 21.25 -0.68
N THR A 81 -14.89 21.16 0.39
CA THR A 81 -14.43 20.65 1.69
C THR A 81 -14.02 19.19 1.59
N ASP A 82 -14.89 18.35 1.02
CA ASP A 82 -14.61 16.92 0.87
C ASP A 82 -13.39 16.66 -0.05
N ARG A 83 -13.21 17.43 -1.13
CA ARG A 83 -12.00 17.37 -1.98
C ARG A 83 -10.74 17.83 -1.25
N ALA A 84 -10.82 18.84 -0.39
CA ALA A 84 -9.67 19.26 0.42
C ALA A 84 -9.28 18.16 1.41
N GLU A 85 -10.26 17.53 2.05
CA GLU A 85 -10.02 16.41 2.98
C GLU A 85 -9.47 15.17 2.27
N ALA A 86 -9.98 14.86 1.08
CA ALA A 86 -9.43 13.85 0.18
C ALA A 86 -7.93 14.03 -0.03
N LYS A 87 -7.54 15.26 -0.38
CA LYS A 87 -6.17 15.61 -0.68
C LYS A 87 -5.30 15.45 0.55
N LEU A 88 -5.75 15.93 1.71
CA LEU A 88 -5.04 15.77 2.97
C LEU A 88 -4.83 14.29 3.34
N LEU A 89 -5.86 13.45 3.19
CA LEU A 89 -5.76 12.01 3.44
C LEU A 89 -4.77 11.33 2.49
N MET A 90 -4.81 11.68 1.20
CA MET A 90 -3.86 11.16 0.21
C MET A 90 -2.42 11.57 0.51
N GLU A 91 -2.19 12.83 0.89
CA GLU A 91 -0.85 13.29 1.29
C GLU A 91 -0.37 12.59 2.56
N LYS A 92 -1.24 12.44 3.58
CA LYS A 92 -0.93 11.68 4.80
C LYS A 92 -0.57 10.22 4.49
N ALA A 93 -1.32 9.56 3.60
CA ALA A 93 -1.02 8.20 3.18
C ALA A 93 0.33 8.08 2.45
N ARG A 94 0.62 9.03 1.55
CA ARG A 94 1.93 9.11 0.86
C ARG A 94 3.06 9.31 1.86
N GLN A 95 2.90 10.22 2.81
CA GLN A 95 3.90 10.47 3.84
C GLN A 95 4.10 9.25 4.74
N ALA A 96 3.03 8.58 5.17
CA ALA A 96 3.12 7.36 5.97
C ALA A 96 3.90 6.26 5.24
N LYS A 97 3.64 6.08 3.93
CA LYS A 97 4.41 5.15 3.09
C LYS A 97 5.88 5.55 3.01
N ALA A 98 6.18 6.84 2.82
CA ALA A 98 7.54 7.35 2.76
C ALA A 98 8.29 7.15 4.10
N THR A 99 7.65 7.45 5.23
CA THR A 99 8.20 7.23 6.57
C THR A 99 8.48 5.75 6.81
N ARG A 100 7.53 4.85 6.47
CA ARG A 100 7.74 3.40 6.61
C ARG A 100 8.90 2.90 5.74
N ALA A 101 9.06 3.44 4.52
CA ALA A 101 10.17 3.09 3.65
C ALA A 101 11.52 3.54 4.21
N ALA A 102 11.61 4.79 4.69
CA ALA A 102 12.83 5.34 5.29
C ALA A 102 13.23 4.57 6.56
N CYS A 103 12.26 4.16 7.37
CA CYS A 103 12.49 3.43 8.62
C CYS A 103 12.61 1.91 8.43
N LYS A 104 12.52 1.36 7.21
CA LYS A 104 12.43 -0.09 6.98
C LYS A 104 13.58 -0.88 7.64
N LYS A 105 14.81 -0.38 7.57
CA LYS A 105 15.98 -1.02 8.18
C LYS A 105 15.96 -0.92 9.71
N ASP A 106 15.59 0.24 10.24
CA ASP A 106 15.48 0.45 11.68
C ASP A 106 14.35 -0.41 12.28
N ILE A 107 13.21 -0.52 11.59
CA ILE A 107 12.11 -1.40 11.98
C ILE A 107 12.59 -2.87 12.04
N GLN A 108 13.38 -3.31 11.06
CA GLN A 108 13.95 -4.64 11.08
C GLN A 108 15.02 -4.83 12.14
N LYS A 109 15.73 -3.77 12.57
CA LYS A 109 16.77 -3.90 13.58
C LYS A 109 16.20 -3.90 14.99
N PHE A 110 15.29 -2.97 15.27
CA PHE A 110 14.81 -2.68 16.62
C PHE A 110 13.38 -3.15 16.88
N CYS A 111 12.53 -3.22 15.84
CA CYS A 111 11.08 -3.34 15.98
C CYS A 111 10.47 -4.57 15.28
N LYS A 112 11.21 -5.67 15.11
CA LYS A 112 10.71 -6.87 14.40
C LYS A 112 9.42 -7.41 15.01
N ASP A 113 9.38 -7.58 16.33
CA ASP A 113 8.21 -8.09 17.04
C ASP A 113 7.01 -7.13 16.96
N ALA A 114 7.27 -5.83 17.06
CA ALA A 114 6.26 -4.79 16.93
C ALA A 114 5.67 -4.73 15.51
N ALA A 115 6.45 -5.09 14.49
CA ALA A 115 5.97 -5.18 13.10
C ALA A 115 4.94 -6.28 12.90
N ALA A 116 5.05 -7.40 13.62
CA ALA A 116 4.06 -8.49 13.57
C ALA A 116 2.82 -8.21 14.42
N LYS A 117 2.96 -7.47 15.53
CA LYS A 117 1.90 -7.26 16.54
C LYS A 117 1.15 -5.93 16.40
N GLY A 118 1.53 -5.07 15.45
CA GLY A 118 0.85 -3.79 15.21
C GLY A 118 1.28 -2.62 16.11
N GLY A 119 2.57 -2.51 16.45
CA GLY A 119 3.10 -1.50 17.38
C GLY A 119 4.31 -0.70 16.87
N VAL A 120 4.56 -0.70 15.55
CA VAL A 120 5.80 -0.14 14.96
C VAL A 120 6.00 1.33 15.31
N GLY A 121 4.93 2.14 15.31
CA GLY A 121 5.03 3.57 15.61
C GLY A 121 5.59 3.82 17.01
N LYS A 122 5.05 3.16 18.04
CA LYS A 122 5.54 3.26 19.41
C LYS A 122 6.98 2.78 19.54
N CYS A 123 7.29 1.61 18.98
CA CYS A 123 8.64 1.06 19.06
C CYS A 123 9.70 1.97 18.42
N ILE A 124 9.39 2.56 17.27
CA ILE A 124 10.30 3.48 16.59
C ILE A 124 10.55 4.75 17.42
N LEU A 125 9.55 5.25 18.15
CA LEU A 125 9.72 6.38 19.07
C LEU A 125 10.60 6.00 20.28
N GLU A 126 10.45 4.80 20.82
CA GLU A 126 11.29 4.30 21.93
C GLU A 126 12.78 4.16 21.53
N HIS A 127 13.05 3.91 20.25
CA HIS A 127 14.40 3.80 19.70
C HIS A 127 14.88 5.05 18.95
N GLU A 128 14.20 6.21 19.10
CA GLU A 128 14.43 7.39 18.26
C GLU A 128 15.91 7.78 18.15
N ALA A 129 16.64 7.75 19.27
CA ALA A 129 18.07 8.10 19.32
C ALA A 129 18.96 7.17 18.47
N GLU A 130 18.57 5.91 18.30
CA GLU A 130 19.34 4.87 17.61
C GLU A 130 18.98 4.74 16.13
N LEU A 131 17.93 5.43 15.68
CA LEU A 131 17.46 5.39 14.30
C LEU A 131 18.46 6.03 13.33
N SER A 132 18.42 5.54 12.09
CA SER A 132 19.10 6.16 10.97
C SER A 132 18.69 7.63 10.76
N PRO A 133 19.59 8.49 10.23
CA PRO A 133 19.26 9.88 9.91
C PRO A 133 18.06 10.01 8.96
N ALA A 134 17.91 9.07 8.02
CA ALA A 134 16.79 9.02 7.08
C ALA A 134 15.45 8.76 7.79
N CYS A 135 15.40 7.81 8.73
CA CYS A 135 14.18 7.54 9.49
C CYS A 135 13.82 8.71 10.42
N LYS A 136 14.80 9.30 11.12
CA LYS A 136 14.59 10.51 11.94
C LYS A 136 14.00 11.67 11.14
N ALA A 137 14.56 11.95 9.96
CA ALA A 137 14.06 13.00 9.08
C ALA A 137 12.62 12.73 8.62
N ALA A 138 12.29 11.47 8.29
CA ALA A 138 10.95 11.11 7.87
C ALA A 138 9.93 11.16 9.02
N LEU A 139 10.33 10.79 10.26
CA LEU A 139 9.50 10.91 11.46
C LEU A 139 9.15 12.36 11.76
N LYS A 140 10.15 13.25 11.76
CA LYS A 140 9.94 14.70 11.94
C LYS A 140 8.93 15.25 10.93
N LYS A 141 9.04 14.82 9.67
CA LYS A 141 8.10 15.22 8.60
C LYS A 141 6.69 14.68 8.83
N SER A 142 6.53 13.44 9.30
CA SER A 142 5.22 12.88 9.62
C SER A 142 4.55 13.55 10.82
N SER A 143 5.31 13.89 11.88
CA SER A 143 4.76 14.59 13.05
C SER A 143 4.23 15.98 12.70
N ALA A 144 4.87 16.69 11.76
CA ALA A 144 4.36 17.96 11.24
C ALA A 144 3.02 17.81 10.47
N MET A 145 2.73 16.64 9.88
CA MET A 145 1.49 16.37 9.15
C MET A 145 0.34 15.86 10.05
N LEU A 146 0.64 15.47 11.29
CA LEU A 146 -0.35 15.06 12.31
C LEU A 146 -0.92 16.25 13.10
N ALA A 147 -0.43 17.46 12.86
CA ALA A 147 -1.01 18.67 13.43
C ALA A 147 -2.51 18.76 13.08
N PRO A 148 -3.39 19.09 14.04
CA PRO A 148 -4.82 19.21 13.80
C PRO A 148 -5.10 20.27 12.74
N LYS A 149 -6.08 20.00 11.86
CA LYS A 149 -6.56 20.93 10.84
C LYS A 149 -7.03 22.22 11.54
N PRO A 150 -6.67 23.43 11.08
CA PRO A 150 -7.39 24.63 11.50
C PRO A 150 -8.85 24.47 11.08
N GLU A 151 -9.76 24.48 12.04
CA GLU A 151 -11.20 24.43 11.78
C GLU A 151 -11.58 25.60 10.86
N PRO A 152 -12.38 25.39 9.80
CA PRO A 152 -12.96 26.52 9.09
C PRO A 152 -13.84 27.30 10.06
N GLY A 153 -13.39 28.50 10.40
CA GLY A 153 -14.08 29.42 11.31
C GLY A 153 -15.45 29.83 10.77
N ASN A 154 -16.37 30.04 11.72
CA ASN A 154 -17.78 30.43 11.61
C ASN A 154 -18.06 31.51 10.56
#